data_AF-A0A938M0K1-F1
#
_entry.id   AF-A0A938M0K1-F1
#
_cell.length_a   1.000
_cell.length_b   1.000
_cell.length_c   1.000
_cell.angle_alpha   90.00
_cell.angle_beta   90.00
_cell.angle_gamma   90.00
#
_symmetry.space_group_name_H-M   'P 1'
#
loop_
_entity.id
_entity.type
_entity.pdbx_description
1 polymer ?
#
loop_
_entity_poly.entity_id
_entity_poly.type
_entity_poly.pdbx_seq_one_letter_code
_entity_poly.pdbx_strand_id
1 'polypeptide(L)' 'MNMVNITVCPSCGSKRIKKVRRDWTGEFQGQTYIVPGLEFHECPQCGERVYDRDAMR' A
#
# COMPACT_ATOMS: atom_id res chain seq x y z
N MET A 1 3.52 18.51 1.08
CA MET A 1 3.12 17.09 0.95
C MET A 1 4.25 16.37 0.25
N ASN A 2 5.04 15.58 0.97
CA ASN A 2 6.21 14.91 0.40
C ASN A 2 5.74 13.60 -0.24
N MET A 3 5.26 13.68 -1.48
CA MET A 3 4.80 12.51 -2.25
C MET A 3 5.97 11.53 -2.41
N VAL A 4 5.94 10.38 -1.74
CA VAL A 4 6.92 9.33 -2.01
C VAL A 4 6.61 8.77 -3.40
N ASN A 5 7.46 9.10 -4.37
CA ASN A 5 7.27 8.65 -5.74
C ASN A 5 7.87 7.25 -5.90
N ILE A 6 7.10 6.23 -5.53
CA ILE A 6 7.52 4.83 -5.62
C ILE A 6 7.32 4.36 -7.05
N THR A 7 8.38 4.49 -7.86
CA THR A 7 8.38 4.06 -9.27
C THR A 7 9.04 2.70 -9.47
N VAL A 8 9.69 2.15 -8.44
CA VAL A 8 10.39 0.86 -8.47
C VAL A 8 10.03 0.08 -7.22
N CYS A 9 9.70 -1.20 -7.39
CA CYS A 9 9.44 -2.11 -6.28
C CYS A 9 10.74 -2.37 -5.49
N PRO A 10 10.76 -2.14 -4.17
CA PRO A 10 11.94 -2.36 -3.34
C PRO A 10 12.33 -3.85 -3.25
N SER A 11 11.38 -4.76 -3.42
CA SER A 11 11.60 -6.20 -3.20
C SER A 11 12.05 -6.96 -4.45
N CYS A 12 11.63 -6.53 -5.64
CA CYS A 12 11.97 -7.23 -6.90
C CYS A 12 12.55 -6.33 -7.99
N GLY A 13 12.71 -5.02 -7.74
CA GLY A 13 13.25 -4.07 -8.73
C GLY A 13 12.30 -3.77 -9.90
N SER A 14 11.07 -4.28 -9.89
CA SER A 14 10.12 -4.06 -10.98
C SER A 14 9.65 -2.61 -11.04
N LYS A 15 9.63 -2.01 -12.23
CA LYS A 15 9.09 -0.66 -12.48
C LYS A 15 7.57 -0.64 -12.69
N ARG A 16 6.92 -1.80 -12.53
CA ARG A 16 5.47 -1.97 -12.76
C ARG A 16 4.64 -1.75 -11.49
N ILE A 17 5.23 -1.20 -10.44
CA ILE A 17 4.51 -0.88 -9.21
C ILE A 17 3.41 0.16 -9.51
N LYS A 18 2.21 -0.04 -8.97
CA LYS A 18 1.04 0.78 -9.25
C LYS A 18 0.44 1.31 -7.96
N LYS A 19 -0.08 2.53 -8.01
CA LYS A 19 -0.84 3.11 -6.92
C LYS A 19 -2.24 2.53 -6.91
N VAL A 20 -2.67 2.04 -5.76
CA VAL A 20 -3.97 1.42 -5.52
C VAL A 20 -4.65 2.19 -4.40
N ARG A 21 -5.94 2.44 -4.55
CA ARG A 21 -6.79 3.03 -3.50
C ARG A 21 -8.01 2.14 -3.31
N ARG A 22 -8.15 1.54 -2.13
CA ARG A 22 -9.31 0.71 -1.78
C ARG A 22 -9.50 0.65 -0.28
N ASP A 23 -10.68 0.23 0.14
CA ASP A 23 -10.94 -0.06 1.54
C ASP A 23 -10.12 -1.28 1.96
N TRP A 24 -9.42 -1.16 3.09
CA TRP A 24 -8.63 -2.25 3.64
C TRP A 24 -9.28 -2.75 4.92
N THR A 25 -9.59 -4.04 4.94
CA THR A 25 -10.17 -4.71 6.10
C THR A 25 -9.06 -5.41 6.87
N GLY A 26 -8.89 -5.02 8.13
CA GLY A 26 -7.98 -5.66 9.07
C GLY A 26 -8.75 -6.33 10.20
N GLU A 27 -8.10 -7.28 10.87
CA GLU A 27 -8.58 -7.85 12.13
C GLU A 27 -7.52 -7.59 13.20
N PHE A 28 -7.93 -7.04 14.34
CA PHE A 28 -7.07 -6.85 15.49
C PHE A 28 -7.84 -7.22 16.77
N GLN A 29 -7.27 -8.13 17.56
CA GLN A 29 -7.89 -8.64 18.80
C GLN A 29 -9.34 -9.14 18.62
N GLY A 30 -9.65 -9.76 17.48
CA GLY A 30 -11.00 -10.25 17.16
C GLY A 30 -11.99 -9.16 16.76
N GLN A 31 -11.55 -7.90 16.64
CA GLN A 31 -12.34 -6.82 16.07
C GLN A 31 -11.92 -6.58 14.63
N THR A 32 -12.87 -6.72 13.70
CA THR A 32 -12.68 -6.30 12.32
C THR A 32 -12.82 -4.79 12.22
N TYR A 33 -11.85 -4.14 11.58
CA TYR A 33 -11.90 -2.72 11.29
C TYR A 33 -11.63 -2.47 9.80
N ILE A 34 -12.20 -1.38 9.30
CA ILE A 34 -12.07 -0.98 7.90
C ILE A 34 -11.35 0.36 7.87
N VAL A 35 -10.27 0.44 7.09
CA VAL A 35 -9.58 1.68 6.76
C VAL A 35 -10.07 2.12 5.38
N PRO A 36 -11.02 3.08 5.31
CA PRO A 36 -11.64 3.47 4.04
C PRO A 36 -10.66 4.26 3.18
N GLY A 37 -10.65 3.96 1.87
CA GLY A 37 -9.87 4.70 0.88
C GLY A 37 -8.36 4.68 1.11
N LEU A 38 -7.82 3.62 1.72
CA LEU A 38 -6.39 3.43 1.94
C LEU A 38 -5.64 3.43 0.61
N GLU A 39 -4.66 4.31 0.50
CA GLU A 39 -3.83 4.47 -0.68
C GLU A 39 -2.45 3.84 -0.44
N PHE A 40 -2.07 2.90 -1.30
CA PHE A 40 -0.79 2.18 -1.21
C PHE A 40 -0.28 1.79 -2.60
N HIS A 41 0.99 1.43 -2.69
CA HIS A 41 1.62 0.98 -3.92
C HIS A 41 1.72 -0.55 -3.94
N GLU A 42 1.12 -1.20 -4.92
CA GLU A 42 1.19 -2.65 -5.09
C GLU A 42 2.04 -3.02 -6.30
N CYS A 43 2.99 -3.95 -6.11
CA CYS A 43 3.75 -4.53 -7.21
C CYS A 43 3.02 -5.75 -7.77
N PRO A 44 2.54 -5.72 -9.04
CA PRO A 44 1.85 -6.85 -9.64
C PRO A 44 2.76 -8.04 -9.95
N GLN A 45 4.09 -7.87 -9.86
CA GLN A 45 5.06 -8.92 -10.18
C GLN A 45 5.34 -9.83 -8.98
N CYS A 46 5.48 -9.27 -7.79
CA CYS A 46 5.82 -10.03 -6.58
C CYS A 46 4.76 -9.91 -5.47
N GLY A 47 3.74 -9.08 -5.63
CA GLY A 47 2.69 -8.86 -4.64
C GLY A 47 3.08 -7.91 -3.50
N GLU A 48 4.25 -7.27 -3.56
CA GLU A 48 4.70 -6.34 -2.53
C GLU A 48 3.76 -5.14 -2.38
N ARG A 49 3.48 -4.74 -1.14
CA ARG A 49 2.62 -3.59 -0.82
C ARG A 49 3.39 -2.57 0.00
N VAL A 50 3.60 -1.40 -0.57
CA VAL A 50 4.30 -0.29 0.08
C VAL A 50 3.29 0.78 0.47
N TYR A 51 3.23 1.08 1.77
CA TYR A 51 2.35 2.11 2.34
C TYR A 51 3.17 3.38 2.55
N ASP A 52 2.62 4.54 2.16
CA ASP A 52 3.23 5.83 2.46
C ASP A 52 3.06 6.15 3.96
N ARG A 53 3.81 7.12 4.47
CA ARG A 53 3.68 7.60 5.85
C ARG A 53 2.25 8.07 6.15
N ASP A 54 1.60 8.73 5.20
CA ASP A 54 0.19 9.16 5.36
C ASP A 54 -0.78 7.98 5.48
N ALA A 55 -0.42 6.80 4.97
CA ALA A 55 -1.21 5.57 5.10
C ALA A 55 -0.97 4.84 6.44
N MET A 56 0.06 5.20 7.19
CA MET A 56 0.41 4.62 8.51
C MET A 56 0.04 5.51 9.70
N ARG A 57 -0.68 6.62 9.47
CA ARG A 57 -1.03 7.59 10.52
C ARG A 57 -2.27 7.19 11.32
#